data_AF-A0A1R3IEM7-F1
#
_entry.id   AF-A0A1R3IEM7-F1
#
_cell.length_a   1.000
_cell.length_b   1.000
_cell.length_c   1.000
_cell.angle_alpha   90.00
_cell.angle_beta   90.00
_cell.angle_gamma   90.00
#
_symmetry.space_group_name_H-M   'P 1'
#
loop_
_entity.id
_entity.type
_entity.pdbx_description
1 polymer ?
#
loop_
_entity_poly.entity_id
_entity_poly.type
_entity_poly.pdbx_seq_one_letter_code
_entity_poly.pdbx_strand_id
1 'polypeptide(L)'
;MGKKSIGEVGIEELSKAGGISREKAKVIHGVIKEAMAKAEGSKGKGWESREVWKEVVRRKVLKPWHPHSLHQLVYYSVYANWDASINGPPLYWFPSL
;
A
#
# COMPACT_ATOMS: atom_id res chain seq x y z
N MET A 1 -11.24 2.43 -15.27
CA MET A 1 -11.08 3.25 -14.05
C MET A 1 -9.62 3.21 -13.64
N GLY A 2 -8.94 4.35 -13.59
CA GLY A 2 -7.55 4.40 -13.12
C GLY A 2 -7.47 3.85 -11.69
N LYS A 3 -6.51 2.96 -11.42
CA LYS A 3 -6.26 2.46 -10.07
C LYS A 3 -5.71 3.62 -9.25
N LYS A 4 -6.35 3.98 -8.14
CA LYS A 4 -5.85 5.01 -7.22
C LYS A 4 -4.44 4.63 -6.77
N SER A 5 -3.50 5.56 -6.87
CA SER A 5 -2.18 5.40 -6.28
C SER A 5 -2.27 5.39 -4.76
N ILE A 6 -1.27 4.82 -4.09
CA ILE A 6 -1.27 4.73 -2.62
C ILE A 6 -1.33 6.10 -1.93
N GLY A 7 -0.89 7.17 -2.59
CA GLY A 7 -1.01 8.54 -2.08
C GLY A 7 -2.43 9.11 -2.12
N GLU A 8 -3.33 8.50 -2.89
CA GLU A 8 -4.74 8.90 -3.02
C GLU A 8 -5.68 8.04 -2.17
N VAL A 9 -5.16 6.97 -1.54
CA VAL A 9 -5.94 6.08 -0.67
C VAL A 9 -6.15 6.75 0.68
N GLY A 10 -7.40 7.11 0.97
CA GLY A 10 -7.79 7.71 2.24
C GLY A 10 -8.11 6.70 3.34
N ILE A 11 -8.33 7.25 4.55
CA ILE A 11 -8.73 6.48 5.74
C ILE A 11 -10.06 5.75 5.52
N GLU A 12 -11.02 6.38 4.82
CA GLU A 12 -12.35 5.80 4.62
C GLU A 12 -12.31 4.60 3.66
N GLU A 13 -11.49 4.64 2.61
CA GLU A 13 -11.28 3.48 1.74
C GLU A 13 -10.61 2.32 2.47
N LEU A 14 -9.62 2.59 3.33
CA LEU A 14 -8.98 1.58 4.17
C LEU A 14 -9.96 0.97 5.17
N SER A 15 -10.77 1.82 5.83
CA SER A 15 -11.83 1.42 6.75
C SER A 15 -12.83 0.49 6.07
N LYS A 16 -13.36 0.91 4.92
CA LYS A 16 -14.34 0.17 4.13
C LYS A 16 -13.77 -1.15 3.59
N ALA A 17 -12.57 -1.13 3.01
CA ALA A 17 -11.94 -2.32 2.45
C ALA A 17 -11.53 -3.32 3.55
N GLY A 18 -11.17 -2.83 4.73
CA GLY A 18 -10.79 -3.67 5.86
C GLY A 18 -11.92 -4.10 6.77
N GLY A 19 -13.13 -3.53 6.64
CA GLY A 19 -14.17 -3.71 7.66
C GLY A 19 -13.66 -3.36 9.07
N ILE A 20 -12.74 -2.41 9.16
CA ILE A 20 -12.05 -2.02 10.41
C ILE A 20 -12.55 -0.65 10.87
N SER A 21 -12.36 -0.35 12.15
CA SER A 21 -12.70 0.98 12.66
C SER A 21 -11.82 2.05 12.01
N ARG A 22 -12.34 3.28 11.99
CA ARG A 22 -11.64 4.45 11.46
C ARG A 22 -10.31 4.70 12.19
N GLU A 23 -10.21 4.37 13.47
CA GLU A 23 -9.00 4.49 14.29
C GLU A 23 -7.93 3.50 13.83
N LYS A 24 -8.31 2.24 13.57
CA LYS A 24 -7.39 1.25 12.99
C LYS A 24 -6.96 1.65 11.59
N ALA A 25 -7.88 2.17 10.78
CA ALA A 25 -7.58 2.68 9.45
C ALA A 25 -6.62 3.89 9.50
N LYS A 26 -6.77 4.80 10.47
CA LYS A 26 -5.82 5.92 10.71
C LYS A 26 -4.42 5.43 11.02
N VAL A 27 -4.28 4.39 11.84
CA VAL A 27 -2.97 3.80 12.17
C VAL A 27 -2.32 3.24 10.90
N ILE A 28 -3.06 2.45 10.11
CA ILE A 28 -2.58 1.90 8.84
C ILE A 28 -2.17 3.02 7.88
N HIS A 29 -3.04 4.03 7.72
CA HIS A 29 -2.78 5.18 6.85
C HIS A 29 -1.53 5.96 7.27
N GLY A 30 -1.35 6.22 8.57
CA GLY A 30 -0.15 6.90 9.08
C GLY A 30 1.13 6.14 8.78
N VAL A 31 1.14 4.83 9.02
CA VAL A 31 2.32 4.00 8.73
C VAL A 31 2.62 3.93 7.22
N ILE A 32 1.60 3.92 6.37
CA ILE A 32 1.77 3.99 4.90
C ILE A 32 2.39 5.33 4.49
N LYS A 33 1.92 6.45 5.06
CA LYS A 33 2.48 7.78 4.76
C LYS A 33 3.95 7.89 5.18
N GLU A 34 4.31 7.34 6.34
CA GLU A 34 5.71 7.25 6.76
C GLU A 34 6.55 6.35 5.86
N ALA A 35 5.97 5.24 5.38
CA ALA A 35 6.64 4.35 4.43
C ALA A 35 6.91 5.05 3.09
N MET A 36 5.95 5.84 2.59
CA MET A 36 6.10 6.67 1.40
C MET A 36 7.19 7.73 1.58
N ALA A 37 7.18 8.46 2.70
CA ALA A 37 8.18 9.48 2.99
C ALA A 37 9.60 8.89 3.07
N LYS A 38 9.75 7.68 3.61
CA LYS A 38 11.04 6.97 3.65
C LYS A 38 11.48 6.45 2.28
N ALA A 39 10.53 6.08 1.43
CA ALA A 39 10.76 5.60 0.06
C ALA A 39 10.89 6.75 -0.95
N GLU A 40 10.69 8.00 -0.53
CA GLU A 40 10.91 9.19 -1.34
C GLU A 40 12.41 9.33 -1.58
N GLY A 41 12.83 9.02 -2.81
CA GLY A 41 14.24 9.06 -3.18
C GLY A 41 14.77 10.50 -3.24
N SER A 42 16.09 10.65 -3.15
CA SER A 42 16.82 11.94 -3.13
C SER A 42 16.67 12.80 -4.40
N LYS A 43 15.87 12.37 -5.38
CA LYS A 43 15.80 12.95 -6.75
C LYS A 43 14.45 13.57 -7.11
N GLY A 44 13.55 13.79 -6.15
CA GLY A 44 12.30 14.53 -6.39
C GLY A 44 11.32 13.88 -7.38
N LYS A 45 11.43 12.56 -7.61
CA LYS A 45 10.59 11.80 -8.55
C LYS A 45 9.41 11.06 -7.88
N GLY A 46 9.04 11.45 -6.65
CA GLY A 46 8.08 10.71 -5.83
C GLY A 46 8.69 9.48 -5.17
N TRP A 47 7.84 8.61 -4.61
CA TRP A 47 8.26 7.40 -3.89
C TRP A 47 8.48 6.21 -4.83
N GLU A 48 9.45 5.35 -4.50
CA GLU A 48 9.64 4.10 -5.24
C GLU A 48 8.70 2.99 -4.75
N SER A 49 7.84 2.44 -5.63
CA SER A 49 6.84 1.42 -5.25
C SER A 49 7.44 0.19 -4.56
N ARG A 50 8.65 -0.25 -4.97
CA ARG A 50 9.37 -1.37 -4.33
C ARG A 50 9.70 -1.06 -2.88
N GLU A 51 10.25 0.12 -2.60
CA GLU A 51 10.64 0.52 -1.25
C GLU A 51 9.42 0.80 -0.37
N VAL A 52 8.34 1.36 -0.92
CA VAL A 52 7.06 1.48 -0.20
C VAL A 52 6.53 0.11 0.20
N TRP A 53 6.43 -0.82 -0.75
CA TRP A 53 5.91 -2.17 -0.47
C TRP A 53 6.77 -2.91 0.56
N LYS A 54 8.10 -2.84 0.41
CA LYS A 54 9.06 -3.43 1.35
C LYS A 54 8.86 -2.89 2.76
N GLU A 55 8.64 -1.59 2.93
CA GLU A 55 8.41 -0.99 4.23
C GLU A 55 7.04 -1.38 4.82
N VAL A 56 5.98 -1.46 4.00
CA VAL A 56 4.65 -1.96 4.40
C VAL A 56 4.74 -3.38 4.96
N VAL A 57 5.46 -4.27 4.27
CA VAL A 57 5.70 -5.66 4.71
C VAL A 57 6.58 -5.70 5.96
N ARG A 58 7.70 -4.97 5.96
CA ARG A 58 8.66 -4.93 7.09
C ARG A 58 8.00 -4.45 8.38
N ARG A 59 7.14 -3.45 8.31
CA ARG A 59 6.40 -2.91 9.47
C ARG A 59 5.19 -3.74 9.87
N LYS A 60 4.87 -4.81 9.13
CA LYS A 60 3.70 -5.67 9.37
C LYS A 60 2.41 -4.84 9.46
N VAL A 61 2.26 -3.85 8.57
CA VAL A 61 1.09 -2.95 8.52
C VAL A 61 -0.18 -3.75 8.31
N LEU A 62 -0.11 -4.70 7.38
CA LEU A 62 -1.17 -5.64 7.09
C LEU A 62 -0.94 -6.91 7.89
N LYS A 63 -1.97 -7.36 8.60
CA LYS A 63 -1.94 -8.59 9.38
C LYS A 63 -2.59 -9.71 8.59
N PRO A 64 -2.19 -10.99 8.77
CA PRO A 64 -2.76 -12.10 8.01
C PRO A 64 -4.27 -12.27 8.15
N TRP A 65 -4.86 -11.80 9.24
CA TRP A 65 -6.31 -11.85 9.49
C TRP A 65 -7.08 -10.63 8.95
N HIS A 66 -6.40 -9.66 8.33
CA HIS A 66 -7.11 -8.58 7.67
C HIS A 66 -7.83 -9.09 6.42
N PRO A 67 -8.99 -8.52 6.07
CA PRO A 67 -9.70 -8.96 4.88
C PRO A 67 -8.87 -8.83 3.60
N HIS A 68 -9.03 -9.80 2.70
CA HIS A 68 -8.35 -9.83 1.41
C HIS A 68 -8.51 -8.52 0.63
N SER A 69 -9.69 -7.90 0.70
CA SER A 69 -9.98 -6.60 0.08
C SER A 69 -9.06 -5.47 0.56
N LEU A 70 -8.66 -5.46 1.84
CA LEU A 70 -7.70 -4.48 2.34
C LEU A 70 -6.29 -4.73 1.80
N HIS A 71 -5.90 -6.00 1.74
CA HIS A 71 -4.62 -6.39 1.15
C HIS A 71 -4.53 -6.00 -0.32
N GLN A 72 -5.57 -6.31 -1.10
CA GLN A 72 -5.67 -5.92 -2.51
C GLN A 72 -5.63 -4.41 -2.70
N LEU A 73 -6.40 -3.66 -1.91
CA LEU A 73 -6.42 -2.19 -1.99
C LEU A 73 -4.99 -1.64 -1.84
N VAL A 74 -4.29 -1.99 -0.76
CA VAL A 74 -2.95 -1.47 -0.51
C VAL A 74 -1.96 -1.94 -1.59
N TYR A 75 -1.96 -3.22 -1.95
CA TYR A 75 -1.05 -3.78 -2.95
C TYR A 75 -1.21 -3.10 -4.32
N TYR A 76 -2.43 -3.07 -4.84
CA TYR A 76 -2.69 -2.49 -6.16
C TYR A 76 -2.50 -0.98 -6.19
N SER A 77 -2.70 -0.29 -5.06
CA SER A 77 -2.44 1.14 -4.97
C SER A 77 -0.94 1.46 -4.86
N VAL A 78 -0.14 0.66 -4.15
CA VAL A 78 1.33 0.81 -4.12
C VAL A 78 1.92 0.61 -5.52
N TYR A 79 1.40 -0.36 -6.26
CA TYR A 79 1.82 -0.69 -7.62
C TYR A 79 0.93 -0.07 -8.72
N ALA A 80 0.18 1.00 -8.42
CA ALA A 80 -0.77 1.58 -9.37
C ALA A 80 -0.11 2.03 -10.69
N ASN A 81 1.12 2.53 -10.60
CA ASN A 81 1.94 2.99 -11.73
C ASN A 81 3.08 2.02 -12.06
N TRP A 82 2.97 0.76 -11.65
CA TRP A 82 4.01 -0.25 -11.87
C TRP A 82 4.04 -0.70 -13.32
N ASP A 83 5.13 -0.41 -14.02
CA ASP A 83 5.37 -0.95 -15.35
C ASP A 83 6.06 -2.32 -15.25
N ALA A 84 5.28 -3.38 -15.46
CA ALA A 84 5.79 -4.75 -15.41
C ALA A 84 6.65 -5.13 -16.62
N SER A 85 6.55 -4.42 -17.75
CA SER A 85 7.39 -4.66 -18.93
C SER A 85 8.83 -4.21 -18.69
N ILE A 86 9.01 -3.15 -17.89
CA ILE A 86 10.32 -2.61 -17.52
C ILE A 86 10.85 -3.29 -16.25
N ASN A 87 10.00 -3.49 -15.25
CA ASN A 87 10.45 -3.87 -13.90
C ASN A 87 10.19 -5.33 -13.54
N GLY A 88 9.56 -6.10 -14.43
CA GLY A 88 9.06 -7.45 -14.14
C GLY A 88 7.80 -7.43 -13.26
N PRO A 89 7.28 -8.61 -12.87
CA PRO A 89 6.10 -8.69 -12.02
C PRO A 89 6.35 -8.02 -10.64
N PRO A 90 5.37 -7.28 -10.09
CA PRO A 90 5.49 -6.68 -8.77
C PRO A 90 5.57 -7.74 -7.67
N LEU A 91 6.33 -7.47 -6.61
CA LEU A 91 6.52 -8.41 -5.50
C LEU A 91 5.19 -8.68 -4.78
N TYR A 92 4.62 -9.86 -4.99
CA TYR A 92 3.37 -10.26 -4.40
C TYR A 92 3.56 -10.87 -3.00
N TRP A 93 2.87 -10.33 -1.99
CA TRP A 93 2.78 -10.94 -0.66
C TRP A 93 1.52 -10.52 0.10
N PHE A 94 0.47 -11.33 0.04
CA PHE A 94 -0.63 -11.30 1.00
C PHE A 94 -1.43 -12.61 0.95
N PRO A 95 -2.17 -12.97 2.01
CA PRO A 95 -3.00 -14.17 2.02
C PRO A 95 -4.01 -14.17 0.86
N SER A 96 -3.99 -15.25 0.09
CA SER A 96 -4.88 -15.46 -1.06
C SER A 96 -6.01 -16.42 -0.71
N LEU A 97 -6.75 -16.17 0.37
CA LEU A 97 -7.97 -16.90 0.77
C LEU A 97 -8.90 -15.94 1.54
#